data_AF-N6W7S8-F1
#
_entry.id   AF-N6W7S8-F1
#
_cell.length_a   1.000
_cell.length_b   1.000
_cell.length_c   1.000
_cell.angle_alpha   90.00
_cell.angle_beta   90.00
_cell.angle_gamma   90.00
#
_symmetry.space_group_name_H-M   'P 1'
#
loop_
_entity.id
_entity.type
_entity.pdbx_description
1 polymer ?
#
loop_
_entity_poly.entity_id
_entity_poly.type
_entity_poly.pdbx_seq_one_letter_code
_entity_poly.pdbx_strand_id
1 'polypeptide(L)'
;MTLSTHVCVIGAGPSGITAAKNCLEAGLPVTVFEKNDRIGGNWVFNAATGHSSVYENTHIISSKVWSEYEDFPMPPDYPDYPNHRQLQAYFDSYAAHFGVKEHIQFRTNVDKVARTTGGAWEVTTTDANGQAQQQMFSHLMVCNGHHWNPKYPDYPGHFDGTFMHSHDFKGVDDSWRGKRVLVIGAGNSACDVAVETARLADTVCLSMRSPQWFLPKFMFGMPSDVLGAKNPWIPARVRQWIFTGLLKLLQGDYEKKYGLPKPKTPVLSHHPTINSDLLDFIRHGRIKPRPAIKSFDGNTVEFVDGRKEAFDTIVACTGFWISFPFFEQSFIDFSRAERVPLYHKMMHAEYDNLYFIGLFQPLGCIWPLADYQAKLACQEILGHWQRPADMHGVIMDEISHPHLRFEKGGRHSTEVDYHLFRQELKEELLQAGIDIGRAPEGSRYKHFHQAAV
;
A
#
# COMPACT_ATOMS: atom_id res chain seq x y z
N MET A 1 34.02 -3.79 -19.83
CA MET A 1 32.94 -3.78 -20.84
C MET A 1 31.65 -3.51 -20.09
N THR A 2 30.96 -2.42 -20.38
CA THR A 2 29.64 -2.14 -19.78
C THR A 2 28.63 -3.14 -20.32
N LEU A 3 27.86 -3.78 -19.45
CA LEU A 3 26.78 -4.68 -19.84
C LEU A 3 25.78 -3.92 -20.72
N SER A 4 25.25 -4.54 -21.78
CA SER A 4 24.15 -3.96 -22.54
C SER A 4 22.94 -3.72 -21.64
N THR A 5 22.17 -2.65 -21.90
CA THR A 5 20.99 -2.32 -21.10
C THR A 5 19.99 -3.47 -21.10
N HIS A 6 19.70 -3.97 -19.90
CA HIS A 6 18.73 -5.00 -19.58
C HIS A 6 18.25 -4.77 -18.15
N VAL A 7 16.94 -4.63 -17.97
CA VAL A 7 16.28 -4.29 -16.71
C VAL A 7 15.70 -5.56 -16.06
N CYS A 8 15.99 -5.77 -14.79
CA CYS A 8 15.28 -6.74 -13.95
C CYS A 8 14.17 -6.04 -13.18
N VAL A 9 12.95 -6.59 -13.23
CA VAL A 9 11.83 -6.18 -12.39
C VAL A 9 11.51 -7.31 -11.41
N ILE A 10 11.54 -7.02 -10.10
CA ILE A 10 11.21 -8.00 -9.06
C ILE A 10 9.75 -7.82 -8.63
N GLY A 11 8.88 -8.75 -9.03
CA GLY A 11 7.45 -8.79 -8.72
C GLY A 11 6.57 -8.30 -9.86
N ALA A 12 5.47 -8.99 -10.10
CA ALA A 12 4.40 -8.65 -11.06
C ALA A 12 3.11 -8.23 -10.33
N GLY A 13 3.27 -7.47 -9.25
CA GLY A 13 2.18 -6.69 -8.65
C GLY A 13 1.83 -5.44 -9.48
N PRO A 14 0.91 -4.60 -9.00
CA PRO A 14 0.49 -3.37 -9.70
C PRO A 14 1.65 -2.43 -10.03
N SER A 15 2.70 -2.36 -9.19
CA SER A 15 3.91 -1.59 -9.48
C SER A 15 4.80 -2.24 -10.54
N GLY A 16 4.90 -3.57 -10.51
CA GLY A 16 5.78 -4.33 -11.41
C GLY A 16 5.28 -4.36 -12.85
N ILE A 17 3.96 -4.50 -13.04
CA ILE A 17 3.38 -4.51 -14.40
C ILE A 17 3.52 -3.16 -15.09
N THR A 18 3.38 -2.04 -14.37
CA THR A 18 3.65 -0.72 -14.94
C THR A 18 5.15 -0.46 -15.15
N ALA A 19 6.02 -0.95 -14.25
CA ALA A 19 7.47 -0.91 -14.46
C ALA A 19 7.88 -1.60 -15.77
N ALA A 20 7.40 -2.82 -15.98
CA ALA A 20 7.63 -3.58 -17.20
C ALA A 20 7.03 -2.87 -18.43
N LYS A 21 5.78 -2.41 -18.35
CA LYS A 21 5.11 -1.66 -19.42
C LYS A 21 5.92 -0.44 -19.85
N ASN A 22 6.39 0.38 -18.91
CA ASN A 22 7.19 1.56 -19.23
C ASN A 22 8.56 1.19 -19.83
N CYS A 23 9.19 0.09 -19.40
CA CYS A 23 10.40 -0.42 -20.05
C CYS A 23 10.12 -0.80 -21.52
N LEU A 24 9.02 -1.51 -21.79
CA LEU A 24 8.65 -1.93 -23.15
C LEU A 24 8.35 -0.74 -24.06
N GLU A 25 7.59 0.25 -23.59
CA GLU A 25 7.31 1.48 -24.35
C GLU A 25 8.58 2.29 -24.63
N ALA A 26 9.56 2.25 -23.72
CA ALA A 26 10.86 2.88 -23.88
C ALA A 26 11.84 2.07 -24.75
N GLY A 27 11.45 0.87 -25.23
CA GLY A 27 12.33 -0.02 -26.00
C GLY A 27 13.45 -0.67 -25.17
N LEU A 28 13.33 -0.69 -23.84
CA LEU A 28 14.30 -1.28 -22.93
C LEU A 28 14.03 -2.79 -22.75
N PRO A 29 15.03 -3.67 -22.97
CA PRO A 29 14.89 -5.09 -22.66
C PRO A 29 14.57 -5.29 -21.17
N VAL A 30 13.57 -6.11 -20.87
CA VAL A 30 13.10 -6.36 -19.51
C VAL A 30 12.78 -7.82 -19.25
N THR A 31 13.15 -8.30 -18.06
CA THR A 31 12.66 -9.56 -17.47
C THR A 31 12.01 -9.27 -16.14
N VAL A 32 10.82 -9.84 -15.93
CA VAL A 32 10.06 -9.73 -14.69
C VAL A 32 10.06 -11.08 -13.99
N PHE A 33 10.45 -11.14 -12.72
CA PHE A 33 10.34 -12.35 -11.90
C PHE A 33 9.15 -12.24 -10.95
N GLU A 34 8.24 -13.21 -10.98
CA GLU A 34 7.08 -13.27 -10.10
C GLU A 34 7.04 -14.60 -9.35
N LYS A 35 6.96 -14.52 -8.02
CA LYS A 35 6.93 -15.68 -7.14
C LYS A 35 5.64 -16.49 -7.28
N ASN A 36 4.51 -15.81 -7.51
CA ASN A 36 3.20 -16.45 -7.66
C ASN A 36 2.99 -16.98 -9.08
N ASP A 37 1.85 -17.63 -9.29
CA ASP A 37 1.46 -18.20 -10.59
C ASP A 37 0.70 -17.21 -11.49
N ARG A 38 0.49 -15.97 -11.03
CA ARG A 38 -0.30 -14.95 -11.73
C ARG A 38 0.05 -13.53 -11.31
N ILE A 39 -0.43 -12.58 -12.08
CA ILE A 39 -0.30 -11.13 -11.85
C ILE A 39 -1.25 -10.66 -10.76
N GLY A 40 -0.84 -9.63 -10.03
CA GLY A 40 -1.69 -8.86 -9.12
C GLY A 40 -1.10 -8.66 -7.72
N GLY A 41 -0.04 -9.40 -7.38
CA GLY A 41 0.66 -9.27 -6.11
C GLY A 41 -0.29 -9.42 -4.91
N ASN A 42 -0.43 -8.36 -4.10
CA ASN A 42 -1.31 -8.38 -2.93
C ASN A 42 -2.78 -8.63 -3.28
N TRP A 43 -3.25 -8.28 -4.48
CA TRP A 43 -4.66 -8.43 -4.88
C TRP A 43 -5.05 -9.85 -5.33
N VAL A 44 -4.09 -10.78 -5.35
CA VAL A 44 -4.36 -12.20 -5.60
C VAL A 44 -4.83 -12.86 -4.32
N PHE A 45 -6.14 -13.06 -4.18
CA PHE A 45 -6.68 -13.79 -3.03
C PHE A 45 -6.31 -15.29 -3.10
N ASN A 46 -5.95 -15.83 -1.93
CA ASN A 46 -5.77 -17.25 -1.70
C ASN A 46 -6.34 -17.59 -0.31
N ALA A 47 -7.11 -18.67 -0.22
CA ALA A 47 -7.65 -19.16 1.04
C ALA A 47 -6.57 -19.70 1.99
N ALA A 48 -5.42 -20.14 1.46
CA ALA A 48 -4.24 -20.49 2.24
C ALA A 48 -3.36 -19.26 2.52
N THR A 49 -2.65 -19.27 3.65
CA THR A 49 -1.58 -18.30 3.93
C THR A 49 -0.53 -18.34 2.81
N GLY A 50 -0.13 -17.16 2.34
CA GLY A 50 0.84 -17.00 1.25
C GLY A 50 1.41 -15.59 1.21
N HIS A 51 1.79 -15.13 0.01
CA HIS A 51 2.33 -13.78 -0.18
C HIS A 51 1.28 -12.67 0.00
N SER A 52 0.05 -12.90 -0.45
CA SER A 52 -1.02 -11.92 -0.37
C SER A 52 -1.64 -11.84 1.03
N SER A 53 -1.95 -10.61 1.45
CA SER A 53 -2.65 -10.27 2.69
C SER A 53 -4.15 -9.99 2.50
N VAL A 54 -4.69 -10.04 1.28
CA VAL A 54 -6.13 -9.80 1.07
C VAL A 54 -6.97 -11.00 1.52
N TYR A 55 -8.23 -10.72 1.84
CA TYR A 55 -9.26 -11.67 2.27
C TYR A 55 -10.47 -11.63 1.32
N GLU A 56 -11.35 -12.62 1.40
CA GLU A 56 -12.42 -12.87 0.41
C GLU A 56 -13.30 -11.64 0.13
N ASN A 57 -13.60 -10.86 1.16
CA ASN A 57 -14.49 -9.70 1.05
C ASN A 57 -13.75 -8.36 0.84
N THR A 58 -12.43 -8.40 0.55
CA THR A 58 -11.64 -7.17 0.36
C THR A 58 -12.14 -6.37 -0.85
N HIS A 59 -12.42 -5.10 -0.60
CA HIS A 59 -12.64 -4.08 -1.61
C HIS A 59 -11.60 -2.98 -1.47
N ILE A 60 -11.23 -2.34 -2.58
CA ILE A 60 -10.40 -1.14 -2.51
C ILE A 60 -11.08 -0.03 -1.71
N ILE A 61 -10.26 0.84 -1.13
CA ILE A 61 -10.69 1.97 -0.29
C ILE A 61 -10.63 3.32 -1.00
N SER A 62 -9.98 3.38 -2.16
CA SER A 62 -10.02 4.50 -3.11
C SER A 62 -10.94 4.13 -4.28
N SER A 63 -11.65 5.11 -4.82
CA SER A 63 -12.60 4.90 -5.92
C SER A 63 -11.90 4.45 -7.19
N LYS A 64 -12.65 3.79 -8.09
CA LYS A 64 -12.13 3.36 -9.40
C LYS A 64 -11.55 4.52 -10.21
N VAL A 65 -12.18 5.70 -10.13
CA VAL A 65 -11.77 6.91 -10.87
C VAL A 65 -10.34 7.35 -10.50
N TRP A 66 -10.01 7.26 -9.21
CA TRP A 66 -8.69 7.64 -8.69
C TRP A 66 -7.73 6.46 -8.56
N SER A 67 -8.16 5.28 -8.97
CA SER A 67 -7.42 4.03 -8.86
C SER A 67 -7.25 3.31 -10.20
N GLU A 68 -7.69 3.86 -11.31
CA GLU A 68 -7.32 3.33 -12.63
C GLU A 68 -5.94 3.84 -13.04
N TYR A 69 -5.24 3.09 -13.89
CA TYR A 69 -4.06 3.61 -14.58
C TYR A 69 -4.55 4.71 -15.53
N GLU A 70 -3.79 5.79 -15.65
CA GLU A 70 -4.32 6.94 -16.37
C GLU A 70 -4.53 6.63 -17.86
N ASP A 71 -3.70 5.77 -18.45
CA ASP A 71 -3.75 5.30 -19.84
C ASP A 71 -4.60 4.04 -20.06
N PHE A 72 -5.20 3.49 -19.01
CA PHE A 72 -6.00 2.27 -19.12
C PHE A 72 -7.15 2.31 -18.11
N PRO A 73 -8.30 2.90 -18.47
CA PRO A 73 -9.41 3.07 -17.54
C PRO A 73 -10.01 1.72 -17.10
N MET A 74 -10.54 1.67 -15.89
CA MET A 74 -11.28 0.49 -15.43
C MET A 74 -12.59 0.32 -16.23
N PRO A 75 -13.10 -0.92 -16.40
CA PRO A 75 -14.36 -1.16 -17.10
C PRO A 75 -15.53 -0.31 -16.57
N PRO A 76 -16.40 0.23 -17.45
CA PRO A 76 -17.50 1.10 -17.05
C PRO A 76 -18.47 0.46 -16.04
N ASP A 77 -18.66 -0.86 -16.12
CA ASP A 77 -19.54 -1.67 -15.28
C ASP A 77 -18.94 -2.02 -13.91
N TYR A 78 -17.66 -1.73 -13.66
CA TYR A 78 -17.09 -1.90 -12.33
C TYR A 78 -17.75 -0.92 -11.34
N PRO A 79 -18.00 -1.36 -10.09
CA PRO A 79 -18.54 -0.49 -9.05
C PRO A 79 -17.53 0.60 -8.66
N ASP A 80 -17.98 1.62 -7.93
CA ASP A 80 -17.09 2.71 -7.48
C ASP A 80 -15.91 2.21 -6.66
N TYR A 81 -16.06 1.12 -5.90
CA TYR A 81 -15.00 0.46 -5.14
C TYR A 81 -14.92 -1.01 -5.55
N PRO A 82 -14.14 -1.37 -6.57
CA PRO A 82 -14.01 -2.75 -7.04
C PRO A 82 -13.49 -3.71 -5.94
N ASN A 83 -13.95 -4.97 -6.01
CA ASN A 83 -13.42 -6.03 -5.15
C ASN A 83 -12.07 -6.56 -5.68
N HIS A 84 -11.39 -7.38 -4.88
CA HIS A 84 -10.09 -7.94 -5.24
C HIS A 84 -10.13 -8.79 -6.54
N ARG A 85 -11.24 -9.47 -6.86
CA ARG A 85 -11.38 -10.26 -8.10
C ARG A 85 -11.42 -9.36 -9.33
N GLN A 86 -12.19 -8.28 -9.24
CA GLN A 86 -12.28 -7.26 -10.30
C GLN A 86 -10.92 -6.58 -10.51
N LEU A 87 -10.21 -6.24 -9.44
CA LEU A 87 -8.87 -5.65 -9.56
C LEU A 87 -7.86 -6.63 -10.15
N GLN A 88 -7.90 -7.91 -9.76
CA GLN A 88 -7.03 -8.93 -10.35
C GLN A 88 -7.28 -9.06 -11.86
N ALA A 89 -8.55 -9.13 -12.29
CA ALA A 89 -8.91 -9.19 -13.70
C ALA A 89 -8.47 -7.93 -14.47
N TYR A 90 -8.61 -6.76 -13.84
CA TYR A 90 -8.14 -5.49 -14.40
C TYR A 90 -6.61 -5.48 -14.59
N PHE A 91 -5.81 -5.90 -13.60
CA PHE A 91 -4.35 -5.99 -13.73
C PHE A 91 -3.93 -6.99 -14.80
N ASP A 92 -4.63 -8.12 -14.89
CA ASP A 92 -4.42 -9.09 -15.97
C ASP A 92 -4.72 -8.51 -17.35
N SER A 93 -5.78 -7.71 -17.48
CA SER A 93 -6.14 -7.05 -18.73
C SER A 93 -5.14 -5.95 -19.12
N TYR A 94 -4.66 -5.17 -18.15
CA TYR A 94 -3.61 -4.17 -18.35
C TYR A 94 -2.32 -4.82 -18.88
N ALA A 95 -1.85 -5.86 -18.18
CA ALA A 95 -0.62 -6.55 -18.58
C ALA A 95 -0.74 -7.25 -19.94
N ALA A 96 -1.92 -7.75 -20.30
CA ALA A 96 -2.17 -8.31 -21.63
C ALA A 96 -2.19 -7.22 -22.71
N HIS A 97 -2.86 -6.09 -22.46
CA HIS A 97 -2.99 -4.98 -23.40
C HIS A 97 -1.63 -4.41 -23.82
N PHE A 98 -0.70 -4.26 -22.86
CA PHE A 98 0.64 -3.71 -23.09
C PHE A 98 1.72 -4.76 -23.37
N GLY A 99 1.36 -6.03 -23.60
CA GLY A 99 2.31 -7.10 -23.93
C GLY A 99 3.23 -7.55 -22.77
N VAL A 100 2.99 -7.09 -21.54
CA VAL A 100 3.84 -7.36 -20.38
C VAL A 100 3.90 -8.85 -20.03
N LYS A 101 2.81 -9.60 -20.26
CA LYS A 101 2.69 -11.02 -19.86
C LYS A 101 3.83 -11.90 -20.37
N GLU A 102 4.32 -11.63 -21.58
CA GLU A 102 5.37 -12.43 -22.24
C GLU A 102 6.75 -12.25 -21.60
N HIS A 103 6.91 -11.20 -20.79
CA HIS A 103 8.17 -10.86 -20.10
C HIS A 103 8.21 -11.34 -18.65
N ILE A 104 7.14 -12.00 -18.18
CA ILE A 104 7.04 -12.48 -16.79
C ILE A 104 7.40 -13.95 -16.70
N GLN A 105 8.36 -14.24 -15.83
CA GLN A 105 8.67 -15.59 -15.36
C GLN A 105 7.92 -15.84 -14.04
N PHE A 106 6.78 -16.53 -14.13
CA PHE A 106 5.98 -16.92 -12.98
C PHE A 106 6.57 -18.10 -12.22
N ARG A 107 6.18 -18.23 -10.95
CA ARG A 107 6.69 -19.26 -10.03
C ARG A 107 8.22 -19.25 -9.93
N THR A 108 8.79 -18.06 -10.02
CA THR A 108 10.23 -17.83 -9.94
C THR A 108 10.50 -16.89 -8.77
N ASN A 109 11.05 -17.45 -7.69
CA ASN A 109 11.42 -16.68 -6.51
C ASN A 109 12.77 -16.00 -6.75
N VAL A 110 12.90 -14.72 -6.42
CA VAL A 110 14.21 -14.06 -6.35
C VAL A 110 14.79 -14.29 -4.96
N ASP A 111 15.84 -15.09 -4.87
CA ASP A 111 16.44 -15.52 -3.61
C ASP A 111 17.52 -14.54 -3.13
N LYS A 112 18.35 -14.06 -4.05
CA LYS A 112 19.46 -13.16 -3.75
C LYS A 112 19.71 -12.19 -4.89
N VAL A 113 20.01 -10.95 -4.55
CA VAL A 113 20.50 -9.93 -5.46
C VAL A 113 21.81 -9.39 -4.91
N ALA A 114 22.87 -9.47 -5.72
CA ALA A 114 24.19 -8.97 -5.36
C ALA A 114 24.67 -7.96 -6.39
N ARG A 115 25.32 -6.90 -5.91
CA ARG A 115 25.98 -5.92 -6.79
C ARG A 115 27.39 -6.39 -7.12
N THR A 116 27.71 -6.44 -8.40
CA THR A 116 29.04 -6.80 -8.88
C THR A 116 30.02 -5.64 -8.78
N THR A 117 31.32 -5.93 -8.86
CA THR A 117 32.38 -4.91 -8.92
C THR A 117 32.25 -3.97 -10.12
N GLY A 118 31.68 -4.45 -11.24
CA GLY A 118 31.40 -3.66 -12.43
C GLY A 118 30.10 -2.84 -12.36
N GLY A 119 29.38 -2.89 -11.25
CA GLY A 119 28.16 -2.12 -11.01
C GLY A 119 26.85 -2.75 -11.51
N ALA A 120 26.91 -3.87 -12.22
CA ALA A 120 25.74 -4.65 -12.61
C ALA A 120 25.19 -5.48 -11.43
N TRP A 121 23.97 -5.98 -11.60
CA TRP A 121 23.26 -6.80 -10.62
C TRP A 121 23.28 -8.27 -11.04
N GLU A 122 23.77 -9.13 -10.16
CA GLU A 122 23.60 -10.58 -10.25
C GLU A 122 22.33 -10.97 -9.48
N VAL A 123 21.37 -11.57 -10.18
CA VAL A 123 20.09 -11.98 -9.60
C VAL A 123 20.04 -13.50 -9.59
N THR A 124 20.00 -14.08 -8.40
CA THR A 124 19.80 -15.52 -8.18
C THR A 124 18.33 -15.78 -7.96
N THR A 125 17.79 -16.72 -8.74
CA THR A 125 16.38 -17.11 -8.69
C THR A 125 16.22 -18.61 -8.58
N THR A 126 15.10 -19.06 -8.03
CA THR A 126 14.70 -20.47 -7.95
C THR A 126 13.33 -20.64 -8.59
N ASP A 127 13.23 -21.53 -9.58
CA ASP A 127 11.99 -21.84 -10.28
C ASP A 127 11.08 -22.80 -9.48
N ALA A 128 9.91 -23.13 -10.04
CA ALA A 128 8.95 -24.06 -9.45
C ALA A 128 9.49 -25.48 -9.24
N ASN A 129 10.56 -25.87 -9.95
CA ASN A 129 11.19 -27.18 -9.87
C ASN A 129 12.37 -27.19 -8.88
N GLY A 130 12.66 -26.06 -8.22
CA GLY A 130 13.80 -25.90 -7.34
C GLY A 130 15.12 -25.69 -8.07
N GLN A 131 15.09 -25.36 -9.37
CA GLN A 131 16.29 -25.08 -10.15
C GLN A 131 16.73 -23.64 -9.92
N ALA A 132 17.94 -23.48 -9.39
CA ALA A 132 18.56 -22.19 -9.22
C ALA A 132 19.18 -21.69 -10.53
N GLN A 133 18.93 -20.42 -10.87
CA GLN A 133 19.53 -19.74 -12.01
C GLN A 133 20.10 -18.40 -11.59
N GLN A 134 21.20 -18.00 -12.22
CA GLN A 134 21.82 -16.69 -12.04
C GLN A 134 21.81 -15.93 -13.35
N GLN A 135 21.37 -14.69 -13.31
CA GLN A 135 21.33 -13.82 -14.48
C GLN A 135 21.83 -12.42 -14.13
N MET A 136 22.57 -11.82 -15.07
CA MET A 136 23.13 -10.48 -14.96
C MET A 136 22.20 -9.44 -15.55
N PHE A 137 22.01 -8.33 -14.83
CA PHE A 137 21.22 -7.19 -15.26
C PHE A 137 21.95 -5.89 -15.04
N SER A 138 21.74 -4.94 -15.95
CA SER A 138 22.36 -3.62 -15.85
C SER A 138 21.61 -2.71 -14.87
N HIS A 139 20.29 -2.91 -14.72
CA HIS A 139 19.42 -2.08 -13.89
C HIS A 139 18.44 -2.97 -13.12
N LEU A 140 18.01 -2.48 -11.96
CA LEU A 140 17.10 -3.18 -11.08
C LEU A 140 15.92 -2.30 -10.67
N MET A 141 14.70 -2.80 -10.89
CA MET A 141 13.45 -2.21 -10.41
C MET A 141 12.81 -3.14 -9.37
N VAL A 142 12.85 -2.72 -8.10
CA VAL A 142 12.28 -3.45 -6.97
C VAL A 142 10.80 -3.14 -6.83
N CYS A 143 9.95 -4.13 -7.07
CA CYS A 143 8.49 -4.03 -7.06
C CYS A 143 7.82 -5.10 -6.15
N ASN A 144 8.55 -5.59 -5.14
CA ASN A 144 8.11 -6.71 -4.28
C ASN A 144 7.01 -6.33 -3.26
N GLY A 145 6.64 -5.05 -3.18
CA GLY A 145 5.65 -4.54 -2.25
C GLY A 145 6.13 -4.46 -0.80
N HIS A 146 5.31 -3.84 0.05
CA HIS A 146 5.65 -3.55 1.45
C HIS A 146 4.53 -3.92 2.44
N HIS A 147 3.53 -4.69 2.00
CA HIS A 147 2.42 -5.21 2.83
C HIS A 147 2.39 -6.74 2.82
N TRP A 148 3.52 -7.39 3.07
CA TRP A 148 3.64 -8.85 3.07
C TRP A 148 4.38 -9.45 4.26
N ASN A 149 5.29 -8.71 4.92
CA ASN A 149 6.04 -9.19 6.09
C ASN A 149 5.34 -8.76 7.40
N PRO A 150 4.61 -9.66 8.10
CA PRO A 150 3.74 -9.28 9.22
C PRO A 150 4.50 -8.69 10.41
N LYS A 151 3.96 -7.63 11.00
CA LYS A 151 4.51 -7.03 12.22
C LYS A 151 3.68 -7.43 13.43
N TYR A 152 4.06 -8.52 14.10
CA TYR A 152 3.43 -8.93 15.35
C TYR A 152 3.76 -7.97 16.49
N PRO A 153 2.79 -7.60 17.35
CA PRO A 153 3.06 -6.86 18.56
C PRO A 153 3.63 -7.79 19.64
N ASP A 154 4.45 -7.23 20.53
CA ASP A 154 4.98 -7.93 21.69
C ASP A 154 4.35 -7.36 22.96
N TYR A 155 3.84 -8.24 23.82
CA TYR A 155 3.17 -7.89 25.07
C TYR A 155 3.68 -8.80 26.20
N PRO A 156 3.83 -8.29 27.43
CA PRO A 156 4.18 -9.13 28.57
C PRO A 156 3.19 -10.28 28.78
N GLY A 157 3.70 -11.47 29.10
CA GLY A 157 2.91 -12.67 29.37
C GLY A 157 2.74 -13.58 28.15
N HIS A 158 1.76 -14.48 28.19
CA HIS A 158 1.50 -15.46 27.13
C HIS A 158 -0.01 -15.60 26.89
N PHE A 159 -0.39 -15.80 25.62
CA PHE A 159 -1.78 -16.06 25.22
C PHE A 159 -1.93 -17.49 24.72
N ASP A 160 -2.78 -18.28 25.38
CA ASP A 160 -2.97 -19.71 25.10
C ASP A 160 -3.89 -19.97 23.88
N GLY A 161 -4.68 -18.97 23.48
CA GLY A 161 -5.64 -19.06 22.38
C GLY A 161 -5.01 -18.88 21.00
N THR A 162 -5.83 -18.75 19.97
CA THR A 162 -5.34 -18.51 18.62
C THR A 162 -4.85 -17.07 18.46
N PHE A 163 -3.56 -16.87 18.24
CA PHE A 163 -2.99 -15.58 17.89
C PHE A 163 -2.59 -15.58 16.41
N MET A 164 -3.20 -14.72 15.60
CA MET A 164 -2.86 -14.56 14.17
C MET A 164 -2.67 -13.09 13.80
N HIS A 165 -1.94 -12.83 12.71
CA HIS A 165 -1.89 -11.50 12.09
C HIS A 165 -2.97 -11.37 11.01
N SER A 166 -3.38 -10.13 10.72
CA SER A 166 -4.30 -9.80 9.62
C SER A 166 -3.85 -10.30 8.24
N HIS A 167 -2.58 -10.66 8.09
CA HIS A 167 -2.02 -11.27 6.89
C HIS A 167 -2.60 -12.67 6.62
N ASP A 168 -2.78 -13.43 7.70
CA ASP A 168 -3.28 -14.81 7.69
C ASP A 168 -4.80 -14.88 7.75
N PHE A 169 -5.48 -13.77 8.04
CA PHE A 169 -6.93 -13.68 8.00
C PHE A 169 -7.42 -13.72 6.55
N LYS A 170 -8.18 -14.77 6.18
CA LYS A 170 -8.74 -14.94 4.83
C LYS A 170 -10.24 -14.77 4.73
N GLY A 171 -10.93 -14.72 5.87
CA GLY A 171 -12.36 -14.57 5.97
C GLY A 171 -12.87 -15.18 7.27
N VAL A 172 -14.18 -15.26 7.38
CA VAL A 172 -14.88 -15.87 8.51
C VAL A 172 -15.73 -17.02 8.01
N ASP A 173 -15.63 -18.14 8.70
CA ASP A 173 -16.43 -19.35 8.47
C ASP A 173 -17.12 -19.77 9.77
N ASP A 174 -17.82 -20.90 9.75
CA ASP A 174 -18.56 -21.40 10.93
C ASP A 174 -17.67 -21.69 12.15
N SER A 175 -16.34 -21.84 11.99
CA SER A 175 -15.43 -22.03 13.13
C SER A 175 -15.30 -20.80 14.02
N TRP A 176 -15.68 -19.62 13.51
CA TRP A 176 -15.71 -18.35 14.24
C TRP A 176 -16.98 -18.20 15.10
N ARG A 177 -18.01 -19.03 14.87
CA ARG A 177 -19.27 -18.95 15.59
C ARG A 177 -19.06 -19.27 17.07
N GLY A 178 -19.64 -18.45 17.95
CA GLY A 178 -19.50 -18.64 19.40
C GLY A 178 -18.16 -18.18 19.98
N LYS A 179 -17.20 -17.72 19.15
CA LYS A 179 -15.88 -17.27 19.61
C LYS A 179 -15.93 -15.84 20.16
N ARG A 180 -15.06 -15.58 21.13
CA ARG A 180 -14.72 -14.25 21.62
C ARG A 180 -13.43 -13.80 20.95
N VAL A 181 -13.52 -12.76 20.14
CA VAL A 181 -12.44 -12.29 19.28
C VAL A 181 -11.96 -10.92 19.75
N LEU A 182 -10.65 -10.75 19.86
CA LEU A 182 -10.02 -9.46 20.05
C LEU A 182 -9.24 -9.06 18.79
N VAL A 183 -9.59 -7.92 18.22
CA VAL A 183 -8.86 -7.32 17.09
C VAL A 183 -7.97 -6.19 17.61
N ILE A 184 -6.68 -6.21 17.24
CA ILE A 184 -5.70 -5.20 17.69
C ILE A 184 -5.43 -4.21 16.57
N GLY A 185 -5.66 -2.93 16.82
CA GLY A 185 -5.39 -1.84 15.88
C GLY A 185 -6.65 -1.11 15.42
N ALA A 186 -6.46 -0.11 14.57
CA ALA A 186 -7.55 0.72 14.02
C ALA A 186 -7.30 1.15 12.57
N GLY A 187 -6.38 0.49 11.86
CA GLY A 187 -6.21 0.68 10.42
C GLY A 187 -7.33 0.03 9.62
N ASN A 188 -7.28 0.14 8.28
CA ASN A 188 -8.29 -0.46 7.39
C ASN A 188 -8.47 -1.96 7.67
N SER A 189 -7.38 -2.74 7.74
CA SER A 189 -7.46 -4.18 8.07
C SER A 189 -8.13 -4.45 9.41
N ALA A 190 -7.88 -3.64 10.44
CA ALA A 190 -8.49 -3.84 11.76
C ALA A 190 -10.02 -3.65 11.70
N CYS A 191 -10.48 -2.68 10.92
CA CYS A 191 -11.90 -2.37 10.84
C CYS A 191 -12.64 -3.43 10.02
N ASP A 192 -12.08 -3.82 8.89
CA ASP A 192 -12.66 -4.85 8.04
C ASP A 192 -12.69 -6.20 8.77
N VAL A 193 -11.58 -6.61 9.41
CA VAL A 193 -11.54 -7.83 10.23
C VAL A 193 -12.56 -7.76 11.38
N ALA A 194 -12.65 -6.64 12.10
CA ALA A 194 -13.60 -6.51 13.21
C ALA A 194 -15.06 -6.58 12.73
N VAL A 195 -15.39 -5.94 11.61
CA VAL A 195 -16.73 -5.98 11.02
C VAL A 195 -17.07 -7.38 10.53
N GLU A 196 -16.18 -8.01 9.76
CA GLU A 196 -16.39 -9.35 9.22
C GLU A 196 -16.53 -10.40 10.33
N THR A 197 -15.64 -10.37 11.33
CA THR A 197 -15.73 -11.27 12.50
C THR A 197 -17.01 -11.05 13.30
N ALA A 198 -17.48 -9.81 13.44
CA ALA A 198 -18.71 -9.50 14.17
C ALA A 198 -19.99 -9.98 13.48
N ARG A 199 -19.92 -10.47 12.23
CA ARG A 199 -21.05 -11.13 11.55
C ARG A 199 -21.32 -12.54 12.09
N LEU A 200 -20.30 -13.25 12.59
CA LEU A 200 -20.42 -14.65 13.04
C LEU A 200 -20.00 -14.89 14.49
N ALA A 201 -19.00 -14.17 14.99
CA ALA A 201 -18.51 -14.31 16.35
C ALA A 201 -19.56 -13.90 17.40
N ASP A 202 -19.44 -14.46 18.61
CA ASP A 202 -20.32 -14.12 19.72
C ASP A 202 -20.01 -12.71 20.23
N THR A 203 -18.73 -12.46 20.52
CA THR A 203 -18.25 -11.17 21.01
C THR A 203 -17.02 -10.74 20.23
N VAL A 204 -17.01 -9.50 19.76
CA VAL A 204 -15.83 -8.87 19.15
C VAL A 204 -15.44 -7.64 19.95
N CYS A 205 -14.16 -7.55 20.30
CA CYS A 205 -13.56 -6.38 20.92
C CYS A 205 -12.50 -5.78 19.97
N LEU A 206 -12.42 -4.45 19.91
CA LEU A 206 -11.42 -3.74 19.12
C LEU A 206 -10.50 -2.94 20.05
N SER A 207 -9.25 -3.36 20.19
CA SER A 207 -8.24 -2.63 20.98
C SER A 207 -7.61 -1.52 20.15
N MET A 208 -7.85 -0.27 20.55
CA MET A 208 -7.31 0.92 19.91
C MET A 208 -6.47 1.72 20.91
N ARG A 209 -5.16 1.84 20.64
CA ARG A 209 -4.23 2.62 21.47
C ARG A 209 -4.27 4.11 21.15
N SER A 210 -4.22 4.45 19.86
CA SER A 210 -4.12 5.83 19.38
C SER A 210 -5.45 6.25 18.72
N PRO A 211 -5.91 7.49 18.90
CA PRO A 211 -7.10 7.99 18.22
C PRO A 211 -6.97 7.92 16.70
N GLN A 212 -8.07 7.59 16.02
CA GLN A 212 -8.12 7.47 14.56
C GLN A 212 -9.40 8.10 14.00
N TRP A 213 -9.30 8.69 12.81
CA TRP A 213 -10.46 9.14 12.04
C TRP A 213 -11.00 8.00 11.16
N PHE A 214 -12.31 7.75 11.23
CA PHE A 214 -13.01 6.81 10.35
C PHE A 214 -13.82 7.60 9.32
N LEU A 215 -13.51 7.44 8.04
CA LEU A 215 -14.22 8.11 6.95
C LEU A 215 -15.09 7.09 6.22
N PRO A 216 -16.34 7.43 5.91
CA PRO A 216 -17.19 6.56 5.11
C PRO A 216 -16.69 6.55 3.65
N LYS A 217 -16.95 5.44 2.94
CA LYS A 217 -16.67 5.36 1.51
C LYS A 217 -17.52 6.35 0.70
N PHE A 218 -18.77 6.56 1.11
CA PHE A 218 -19.69 7.44 0.39
C PHE A 218 -20.10 8.65 1.24
N MET A 219 -20.11 9.83 0.63
CA MET A 219 -20.66 11.07 1.19
C MET A 219 -21.49 11.78 0.13
N PHE A 220 -22.72 12.18 0.48
CA PHE A 220 -23.66 12.82 -0.46
C PHE A 220 -23.87 12.02 -1.76
N GLY A 221 -23.87 10.69 -1.69
CA GLY A 221 -24.04 9.81 -2.84
C GLY A 221 -22.82 9.70 -3.76
N MET A 222 -21.66 10.23 -3.37
CA MET A 222 -20.42 10.17 -4.14
C MET A 222 -19.31 9.46 -3.35
N PRO A 223 -18.33 8.84 -4.05
CA PRO A 223 -17.09 8.41 -3.42
C PRO A 223 -16.40 9.56 -2.67
N SER A 224 -15.86 9.27 -1.48
CA SER A 224 -15.33 10.29 -0.58
C SER A 224 -14.06 10.97 -1.11
N ASP A 225 -13.25 10.26 -1.88
CA ASP A 225 -12.08 10.77 -2.58
C ASP A 225 -12.46 11.67 -3.77
N VAL A 226 -13.47 11.29 -4.55
CA VAL A 226 -14.04 12.14 -5.60
C VAL A 226 -14.56 13.44 -5.02
N LEU A 227 -15.28 13.39 -3.89
CA LEU A 227 -15.73 14.60 -3.19
C LEU A 227 -14.54 15.41 -2.65
N GLY A 228 -13.52 14.76 -2.10
CA GLY A 228 -12.32 15.41 -1.56
C GLY A 228 -11.48 16.14 -2.62
N ALA A 229 -11.53 15.64 -3.87
CA ALA A 229 -10.89 16.25 -5.02
C ALA A 229 -11.70 17.41 -5.63
N LYS A 230 -12.99 17.57 -5.28
CA LYS A 230 -13.79 18.72 -5.73
C LYS A 230 -13.30 20.00 -5.05
N ASN A 231 -13.15 21.06 -5.84
CA ASN A 231 -12.71 22.39 -5.42
C ASN A 231 -11.24 22.46 -4.96
N PRO A 232 -10.27 22.11 -5.83
CA PRO A 232 -8.84 22.15 -5.50
C PRO A 232 -8.33 23.56 -5.15
N TRP A 233 -9.07 24.62 -5.51
CA TRP A 233 -8.74 26.01 -5.19
C TRP A 233 -8.89 26.36 -3.70
N ILE A 234 -9.54 25.53 -2.89
CA ILE A 234 -9.70 25.79 -1.45
C ILE A 234 -8.38 25.44 -0.73
N PRO A 235 -7.79 26.36 0.05
CA PRO A 235 -6.57 26.08 0.79
C PRO A 235 -6.69 24.84 1.67
N ALA A 236 -5.65 23.99 1.69
CA ALA A 236 -5.68 22.68 2.35
C ALA A 236 -6.12 22.73 3.83
N ARG A 237 -5.67 23.74 4.59
CA ARG A 237 -6.07 23.94 6.00
C ARG A 237 -7.57 24.23 6.16
N VAL A 238 -8.13 25.05 5.27
CA VAL A 238 -9.56 25.38 5.27
C VAL A 238 -10.37 24.14 4.90
N ARG A 239 -9.95 23.40 3.86
CA ARG A 239 -10.57 22.14 3.45
C ARG A 239 -10.57 21.12 4.59
N GLN A 240 -9.43 20.89 5.25
CA GLN A 240 -9.34 19.98 6.40
C GLN A 240 -10.28 20.38 7.54
N TRP A 241 -10.38 21.68 7.85
CA TRP A 241 -11.28 22.16 8.89
C TRP A 241 -12.76 21.94 8.53
N ILE A 242 -13.17 22.27 7.30
CA ILE A 242 -14.52 22.02 6.78
C ILE A 242 -14.85 20.52 6.84
N PHE A 243 -13.96 19.67 6.31
CA PHE A 243 -14.15 18.22 6.33
C PHE A 243 -14.22 17.66 7.75
N THR A 244 -13.40 18.17 8.68
CA THR A 244 -13.46 17.78 10.09
C THR A 244 -14.81 18.15 10.72
N GLY A 245 -15.31 19.35 10.44
CA GLY A 245 -16.63 19.81 10.91
C GLY A 245 -17.76 18.95 10.35
N LEU A 246 -17.75 18.68 9.05
CA LEU A 246 -18.72 17.82 8.38
C LEU A 246 -18.70 16.40 8.94
N LEU A 247 -17.52 15.80 9.10
CA LEU A 247 -17.41 14.44 9.64
C LEU A 247 -17.94 14.35 11.07
N LYS A 248 -17.63 15.34 11.92
CA LYS A 248 -18.18 15.42 13.28
C LYS A 248 -19.69 15.61 13.29
N LEU A 249 -20.25 16.36 12.34
CA LEU A 249 -21.70 16.52 12.20
C LEU A 249 -22.36 15.19 11.82
N LEU A 250 -21.78 14.46 10.87
CA LEU A 250 -22.32 13.19 10.37
C LEU A 250 -22.20 12.05 11.39
N GLN A 251 -21.06 11.95 12.10
CA GLN A 251 -20.76 10.80 12.96
C GLN A 251 -20.92 11.07 14.46
N GLY A 252 -20.94 12.33 14.88
CA GLY A 252 -21.00 12.73 16.29
C GLY A 252 -19.67 12.59 17.03
N ASP A 253 -19.73 12.67 18.36
CA ASP A 253 -18.54 12.59 19.23
C ASP A 253 -18.12 11.13 19.47
N TYR A 254 -16.88 10.82 19.10
CA TYR A 254 -16.34 9.45 19.11
C TYR A 254 -16.31 8.81 20.49
N GLU A 255 -15.90 9.59 21.49
CA GLU A 255 -15.77 9.11 22.86
C GLU A 255 -17.15 8.82 23.46
N LYS A 256 -18.06 9.79 23.40
CA LYS A 256 -19.39 9.66 24.01
C LYS A 256 -20.31 8.69 23.29
N LYS A 257 -20.23 8.60 21.95
CA LYS A 257 -21.16 7.79 21.15
C LYS A 257 -20.66 6.38 20.90
N TYR A 258 -19.35 6.18 20.83
CA TYR A 258 -18.75 4.90 20.43
C TYR A 258 -17.80 4.32 21.49
N GLY A 259 -17.35 5.11 22.47
CA GLY A 259 -16.33 4.66 23.43
C GLY A 259 -14.93 4.58 22.82
N LEU A 260 -14.68 5.32 21.74
CA LEU A 260 -13.40 5.37 21.04
C LEU A 260 -12.58 6.58 21.50
N PRO A 261 -11.23 6.47 21.63
CA PRO A 261 -10.35 7.61 21.84
C PRO A 261 -10.65 8.77 20.88
N LYS A 262 -10.79 9.98 21.44
CA LYS A 262 -11.13 11.19 20.69
C LYS A 262 -9.95 11.69 19.86
N PRO A 263 -10.09 11.84 18.52
CA PRO A 263 -9.07 12.47 17.70
C PRO A 263 -8.84 13.93 18.10
N LYS A 264 -7.57 14.31 18.27
CA LYS A 264 -7.15 15.67 18.68
C LYS A 264 -6.71 16.54 17.50
N THR A 265 -6.38 15.93 16.38
CA THR A 265 -5.93 16.60 15.16
C THR A 265 -7.05 16.63 14.10
N PRO A 266 -7.06 17.59 13.16
CA PRO A 266 -8.01 17.58 12.04
C PRO A 266 -7.94 16.29 11.19
N VAL A 267 -9.03 15.98 10.48
CA VAL A 267 -9.07 14.90 9.50
C VAL A 267 -7.98 15.11 8.43
N LEU A 268 -7.40 14.03 7.92
CA LEU A 268 -6.25 14.01 6.99
C LEU A 268 -4.92 14.53 7.59
N SER A 269 -4.84 14.75 8.90
CA SER A 269 -3.53 14.96 9.57
C SER A 269 -2.73 13.65 9.71
N HIS A 270 -3.44 12.52 9.68
CA HIS A 270 -2.90 11.16 9.63
C HIS A 270 -3.64 10.38 8.55
N HIS A 271 -3.06 9.26 8.07
CA HIS A 271 -3.76 8.39 7.13
C HIS A 271 -5.08 7.94 7.74
N PRO A 272 -6.24 8.38 7.20
CA PRO A 272 -7.53 8.03 7.77
C PRO A 272 -7.83 6.56 7.53
N THR A 273 -8.75 6.02 8.31
CA THR A 273 -9.29 4.69 8.07
C THR A 273 -10.58 4.85 7.29
N ILE A 274 -10.67 4.21 6.13
CA ILE A 274 -11.86 4.25 5.27
C ILE A 274 -12.70 3.03 5.57
N ASN A 275 -13.80 3.20 6.30
CA ASN A 275 -14.72 2.12 6.62
C ASN A 275 -16.11 2.69 6.93
N SER A 276 -17.15 2.11 6.31
CA SER A 276 -18.54 2.55 6.48
C SER A 276 -19.29 1.78 7.56
N ASP A 277 -18.83 0.59 7.96
CA ASP A 277 -19.60 -0.36 8.76
C ASP A 277 -19.20 -0.35 10.25
N LEU A 278 -17.94 -0.04 10.57
CA LEU A 278 -17.38 -0.19 11.92
C LEU A 278 -18.20 0.58 12.96
N LEU A 279 -18.46 1.86 12.68
CA LEU A 279 -19.16 2.74 13.61
C LEU A 279 -20.59 2.23 13.87
N ASP A 280 -21.27 1.72 12.84
CA ASP A 280 -22.59 1.11 12.97
C ASP A 280 -22.54 -0.16 13.82
N PHE A 281 -21.57 -1.04 13.56
CA PHE A 281 -21.39 -2.27 14.34
C PHE A 281 -21.04 -2.01 15.81
N ILE A 282 -20.31 -0.93 16.10
CA ILE A 282 -20.11 -0.45 17.48
C ILE A 282 -21.44 0.02 18.07
N ARG A 283 -22.23 0.80 17.33
CA ARG A 283 -23.53 1.30 17.79
C ARG A 283 -24.60 0.23 17.95
N HIS A 284 -24.50 -0.87 17.20
CA HIS A 284 -25.29 -2.08 17.36
C HIS A 284 -24.83 -2.96 18.53
N GLY A 285 -23.72 -2.61 19.19
CA GLY A 285 -23.14 -3.38 20.29
C GLY A 285 -22.46 -4.69 19.86
N ARG A 286 -22.28 -4.89 18.54
CA ARG A 286 -21.61 -6.07 17.96
C ARG A 286 -20.09 -6.00 18.10
N ILE A 287 -19.53 -4.79 18.11
CA ILE A 287 -18.10 -4.53 18.36
C ILE A 287 -17.97 -3.65 19.59
N LYS A 288 -17.11 -4.05 20.53
CA LYS A 288 -16.90 -3.32 21.79
C LYS A 288 -15.48 -2.73 21.82
N PRO A 289 -15.30 -1.40 21.82
CA PRO A 289 -13.97 -0.80 21.90
C PRO A 289 -13.26 -1.09 23.22
N ARG A 290 -11.94 -1.25 23.15
CA ARG A 290 -11.04 -1.45 24.28
C ARG A 290 -9.83 -0.52 24.16
N PRO A 291 -9.25 -0.08 25.28
CA PRO A 291 -8.01 0.68 25.23
C PRO A 291 -6.84 -0.27 24.91
N ALA A 292 -5.61 0.23 25.01
CA ALA A 292 -4.42 -0.56 24.77
C ALA A 292 -4.35 -1.81 25.68
N ILE A 293 -3.79 -2.88 25.14
CA ILE A 293 -3.45 -4.09 25.90
C ILE A 293 -2.26 -3.78 26.80
N LYS A 294 -2.32 -4.28 28.04
CA LYS A 294 -1.25 -4.21 29.02
C LYS A 294 -0.44 -5.51 29.07
N SER A 295 -1.11 -6.66 29.14
CA SER A 295 -0.46 -7.98 29.22
C SER A 295 -1.43 -9.13 28.92
N PHE A 296 -0.88 -10.33 28.75
CA PHE A 296 -1.61 -11.58 28.61
C PHE A 296 -1.39 -12.51 29.82
N ASP A 297 -2.43 -13.28 30.15
CA ASP A 297 -2.40 -14.31 31.20
C ASP A 297 -3.30 -15.48 30.76
N GLY A 298 -2.71 -16.45 30.07
CA GLY A 298 -3.41 -17.54 29.40
C GLY A 298 -4.42 -17.00 28.39
N ASN A 299 -5.70 -17.37 28.49
CA ASN A 299 -6.74 -16.80 27.61
C ASN A 299 -7.23 -15.41 28.03
N THR A 300 -6.70 -14.82 29.10
CA THR A 300 -7.13 -13.53 29.62
C THR A 300 -6.23 -12.41 29.13
N VAL A 301 -6.85 -11.33 28.63
CA VAL A 301 -6.18 -10.09 28.23
C VAL A 301 -6.46 -9.02 29.29
N GLU A 302 -5.39 -8.44 29.84
CA GLU A 302 -5.47 -7.26 30.71
C GLU A 302 -5.27 -6.00 29.87
N PHE A 303 -6.16 -5.03 30.03
CA PHE A 303 -6.11 -3.73 29.37
C PHE A 303 -5.53 -2.65 30.31
N VAL A 304 -5.06 -1.54 29.75
CA VAL A 304 -4.43 -0.45 30.52
C VAL A 304 -5.37 0.26 31.50
N ASP A 305 -6.69 0.11 31.33
CA ASP A 305 -7.71 0.61 32.26
C ASP A 305 -7.99 -0.36 33.43
N GLY A 306 -7.25 -1.47 33.51
CA GLY A 306 -7.38 -2.49 34.55
C GLY A 306 -8.43 -3.57 34.23
N ARG A 307 -9.15 -3.46 33.10
CA ARG A 307 -10.12 -4.48 32.70
C ARG A 307 -9.43 -5.79 32.32
N LYS A 308 -10.03 -6.92 32.68
CA LYS A 308 -9.60 -8.27 32.30
C LYS A 308 -10.73 -9.00 31.60
N GLU A 309 -10.49 -9.49 30.39
CA GLU A 309 -11.47 -10.25 29.60
C GLU A 309 -10.79 -11.44 28.94
N ALA A 310 -11.52 -12.55 28.84
CA ALA A 310 -11.02 -13.75 28.18
C ALA A 310 -11.44 -13.80 26.71
N PHE A 311 -10.51 -14.21 25.85
CA PHE A 311 -10.67 -14.31 24.41
C PHE A 311 -10.22 -15.68 23.91
N ASP A 312 -10.82 -16.14 22.81
CA ASP A 312 -10.46 -17.40 22.16
C ASP A 312 -9.52 -17.15 20.97
N THR A 313 -9.61 -15.96 20.37
CA THR A 313 -8.81 -15.57 19.21
C THR A 313 -8.40 -14.11 19.29
N ILE A 314 -7.13 -13.84 19.00
CA ILE A 314 -6.56 -12.50 18.81
C ILE A 314 -6.15 -12.35 17.33
N VAL A 315 -6.60 -11.28 16.69
CA VAL A 315 -6.17 -10.90 15.35
C VAL A 315 -5.39 -9.59 15.40
N ALA A 316 -4.08 -9.67 15.22
CA ALA A 316 -3.19 -8.52 15.17
C ALA A 316 -3.25 -7.82 13.81
N CYS A 317 -3.83 -6.62 13.78
CA CYS A 317 -3.89 -5.76 12.59
C CYS A 317 -2.88 -4.62 12.74
N THR A 318 -1.62 -5.00 13.00
CA THR A 318 -0.54 -4.13 13.48
C THR A 318 0.43 -3.68 12.40
N GLY A 319 0.13 -4.01 11.14
CA GLY A 319 0.86 -3.56 9.96
C GLY A 319 1.98 -4.50 9.55
N PHE A 320 2.91 -3.99 8.76
CA PHE A 320 3.95 -4.79 8.11
C PHE A 320 5.32 -4.13 8.25
N TRP A 321 6.37 -4.92 8.11
CA TRP A 321 7.73 -4.44 7.94
C TRP A 321 8.04 -4.19 6.46
N ILE A 322 8.83 -3.16 6.19
CA ILE A 322 9.43 -2.95 4.86
C ILE A 322 10.67 -3.83 4.80
N SER A 323 10.68 -4.84 3.93
CA SER A 323 11.78 -5.79 3.83
C SER A 323 12.09 -6.22 2.40
N PHE A 324 13.37 -6.44 2.15
CA PHE A 324 13.93 -6.91 0.87
C PHE A 324 14.79 -8.14 1.15
N PRO A 325 14.19 -9.32 1.35
CA PRO A 325 14.90 -10.52 1.83
C PRO A 325 15.96 -11.03 0.85
N PHE A 326 15.91 -10.58 -0.41
CA PHE A 326 16.90 -10.88 -1.43
C PHE A 326 18.14 -9.98 -1.37
N PHE A 327 18.10 -8.86 -0.64
CA PHE A 327 19.30 -8.08 -0.35
C PHE A 327 19.96 -8.58 0.94
N GLU A 328 21.29 -8.53 0.98
CA GLU A 328 21.99 -8.68 2.26
C GLU A 328 21.62 -7.53 3.20
N GLN A 329 21.43 -7.82 4.49
CA GLN A 329 20.96 -6.83 5.45
C GLN A 329 21.95 -5.66 5.64
N SER A 330 23.24 -5.91 5.40
CA SER A 330 24.28 -4.88 5.38
C SER A 330 24.22 -3.96 4.14
N PHE A 331 23.48 -4.35 3.10
CA PHE A 331 23.37 -3.59 1.85
C PHE A 331 22.24 -2.58 1.92
N ILE A 332 20.98 -3.04 2.02
CA ILE A 332 19.79 -2.19 2.14
C ILE A 332 18.83 -2.81 3.16
N ASP A 333 18.62 -2.13 4.29
CA ASP A 333 17.61 -2.50 5.30
C ASP A 333 16.80 -1.27 5.73
N PHE A 334 15.54 -1.22 5.31
CA PHE A 334 14.59 -0.18 5.71
C PHE A 334 13.58 -0.63 6.76
N SER A 335 13.72 -1.85 7.31
CA SER A 335 12.74 -2.43 8.23
C SER A 335 12.55 -1.59 9.50
N ARG A 336 13.61 -0.93 9.96
CA ARG A 336 13.62 -0.04 11.14
C ARG A 336 13.74 1.44 10.81
N ALA A 337 13.73 1.80 9.52
CA ALA A 337 13.86 3.19 9.11
C ALA A 337 12.62 3.98 9.54
N GLU A 338 12.82 5.08 10.28
CA GLU A 338 11.73 6.02 10.60
C GLU A 338 11.25 6.77 9.35
N ARG A 339 12.18 7.04 8.43
CA ARG A 339 11.97 7.63 7.11
C ARG A 339 12.87 6.93 6.12
N VAL A 340 12.32 6.52 4.98
CA VAL A 340 13.08 5.82 3.94
C VAL A 340 13.89 6.83 3.13
N PRO A 341 15.23 6.69 3.04
CA PRO A 341 16.10 7.67 2.41
C PRO A 341 16.20 7.45 0.89
N LEU A 342 15.10 7.75 0.19
CA LEU A 342 15.01 7.66 -1.26
C LEU A 342 14.43 8.96 -1.83
N TYR A 343 15.05 9.45 -2.91
CA TYR A 343 14.55 10.61 -3.64
C TYR A 343 13.29 10.20 -4.41
N HIS A 344 12.24 11.02 -4.34
CA HIS A 344 10.90 10.70 -4.82
C HIS A 344 10.40 9.32 -4.36
N LYS A 345 10.85 8.85 -3.19
CA LYS A 345 10.57 7.51 -2.66
C LYS A 345 10.91 6.35 -3.62
N MET A 346 11.86 6.55 -4.54
CA MET A 346 12.26 5.53 -5.53
C MET A 346 13.77 5.44 -5.79
N MET A 347 14.53 6.52 -5.73
CA MET A 347 15.93 6.55 -6.17
C MET A 347 16.90 6.58 -4.99
N HIS A 348 17.91 5.71 -5.01
CA HIS A 348 18.97 5.68 -4.00
C HIS A 348 20.06 6.71 -4.30
N ALA A 349 20.68 7.29 -3.28
CA ALA A 349 21.74 8.29 -3.47
C ALA A 349 23.01 7.71 -4.11
N GLU A 350 23.35 6.46 -3.75
CA GLU A 350 24.62 5.81 -4.14
C GLU A 350 24.49 4.86 -5.35
N TYR A 351 23.27 4.44 -5.69
CA TYR A 351 23.02 3.44 -6.73
C TYR A 351 22.13 4.05 -7.81
N ASP A 352 22.77 4.49 -8.89
CA ASP A 352 22.13 5.10 -10.07
C ASP A 352 21.26 4.10 -10.86
N ASN A 353 21.62 2.83 -10.85
CA ASN A 353 20.90 1.77 -11.55
C ASN A 353 19.95 0.93 -10.66
N LEU A 354 19.50 1.48 -9.53
CA LEU A 354 18.54 0.88 -8.61
C LEU A 354 17.32 1.79 -8.39
N TYR A 355 16.13 1.20 -8.59
CA TYR A 355 14.85 1.88 -8.46
C TYR A 355 13.90 1.09 -7.59
N PHE A 356 13.24 1.74 -6.63
CA PHE A 356 12.13 1.18 -5.88
C PHE A 356 10.81 1.73 -6.43
N ILE A 357 10.00 0.88 -7.07
CA ILE A 357 8.76 1.33 -7.71
C ILE A 357 7.56 0.97 -6.82
N GLY A 358 6.83 1.98 -6.38
CA GLY A 358 5.68 1.81 -5.47
C GLY A 358 6.06 1.68 -3.98
N LEU A 359 7.24 2.12 -3.56
CA LEU A 359 7.66 2.14 -2.15
C LEU A 359 7.17 3.41 -1.43
N PHE A 360 5.86 3.68 -1.53
CA PHE A 360 5.20 4.81 -0.88
C PHE A 360 3.75 4.48 -0.53
N GLN A 361 3.17 5.25 0.40
CA GLN A 361 1.78 5.11 0.86
C GLN A 361 1.03 6.45 0.68
N PRO A 362 0.36 6.65 -0.47
CA PRO A 362 -0.38 7.87 -0.70
C PRO A 362 -1.70 7.88 0.07
N LEU A 363 -2.21 9.07 0.39
CA LEU A 363 -3.64 9.27 0.66
C LEU A 363 -4.45 9.09 -0.64
N GLY A 364 -4.49 7.87 -1.16
CA GLY A 364 -5.04 7.56 -2.47
C GLY A 364 -4.54 6.20 -2.97
N CYS A 365 -4.47 6.05 -4.29
CA CYS A 365 -4.04 4.80 -4.91
C CYS A 365 -2.54 4.82 -5.26
N ILE A 366 -1.84 3.70 -5.07
CA ILE A 366 -0.39 3.58 -5.30
C ILE A 366 -0.06 3.51 -6.79
N TRP A 367 -0.70 2.61 -7.52
CA TRP A 367 -0.20 2.20 -8.85
C TRP A 367 -0.29 3.26 -9.96
N PRO A 368 -1.17 4.28 -9.93
CA PRO A 368 -1.08 5.38 -10.87
C PRO A 368 0.22 6.19 -10.69
N LEU A 369 0.69 6.37 -9.46
CA LEU A 369 1.94 7.11 -9.20
C LEU A 369 3.17 6.20 -9.35
N ALA A 370 3.02 4.88 -9.15
CA ALA A 370 4.05 3.91 -9.49
C ALA A 370 4.34 3.90 -11.01
N ASP A 371 3.33 4.14 -11.86
CA ASP A 371 3.53 4.32 -13.30
C ASP A 371 4.41 5.54 -13.61
N TYR A 372 4.25 6.64 -12.89
CA TYR A 372 5.10 7.82 -13.06
C TYR A 372 6.52 7.59 -12.56
N GLN A 373 6.70 6.91 -11.43
CA GLN A 373 8.02 6.48 -10.98
C GLN A 373 8.71 5.59 -12.03
N ALA A 374 8.00 4.60 -12.58
CA ALA A 374 8.52 3.72 -13.61
C ALA A 374 8.90 4.49 -14.89
N LYS A 375 8.05 5.41 -15.33
CA LYS A 375 8.30 6.25 -16.50
C LYS A 375 9.53 7.13 -16.31
N LEU A 376 9.67 7.77 -15.15
CA LEU A 376 10.82 8.60 -14.82
C LEU A 376 12.12 7.77 -14.77
N ALA A 377 12.08 6.58 -14.16
CA ALA A 377 13.21 5.65 -14.18
C ALA A 377 13.65 5.29 -15.61
N CYS A 378 12.70 5.02 -16.51
CA CYS A 378 13.02 4.74 -17.91
C CYS A 378 13.64 5.95 -18.62
N GLN A 379 13.17 7.17 -18.35
CA GLN A 379 13.77 8.38 -18.91
C GLN A 379 15.19 8.64 -18.39
N GLU A 380 15.47 8.29 -17.13
CA GLU A 380 16.84 8.34 -16.60
C GLU A 380 17.74 7.31 -17.31
N ILE A 381 17.27 6.06 -17.47
CA ILE A 381 18.04 4.99 -18.15
C ILE A 381 18.37 5.37 -19.59
N LEU A 382 17.47 6.09 -20.28
CA LEU A 382 17.68 6.60 -21.63
C LEU A 382 18.53 7.89 -21.68
N GLY A 383 18.83 8.50 -20.52
CA GLY A 383 19.59 9.74 -20.41
C GLY A 383 18.80 11.01 -20.72
N HIS A 384 17.47 10.92 -20.89
CA HIS A 384 16.59 12.06 -21.14
C HIS A 384 16.28 12.88 -19.89
N TRP A 385 16.44 12.28 -18.71
CA TRP A 385 16.36 12.95 -17.42
C TRP A 385 17.63 12.67 -16.62
N GLN A 386 18.03 13.62 -15.77
CA GLN A 386 19.24 13.53 -14.97
C GLN A 386 18.90 13.76 -13.51
N ARG A 387 19.48 12.93 -12.62
CA ARG A 387 19.34 13.12 -11.18
C ARG A 387 19.88 14.48 -10.74
N PRO A 388 19.33 15.05 -9.65
CA PRO A 388 19.98 16.14 -8.94
C PRO A 388 21.44 15.80 -8.61
N ALA A 389 22.35 16.75 -8.80
CA ALA A 389 23.77 16.53 -8.54
C ALA A 389 24.07 16.16 -7.08
N ASP A 390 23.30 16.72 -6.13
CA ASP A 390 23.38 16.40 -4.71
C ASP A 390 22.17 15.55 -4.28
N MET A 391 22.23 14.26 -4.60
CA MET A 391 21.19 13.30 -4.19
C MET A 391 21.02 13.22 -2.67
N HIS A 392 22.10 13.32 -1.89
CA HIS A 392 22.00 13.26 -0.44
C HIS A 392 21.26 14.48 0.12
N GLY A 393 21.58 15.68 -0.39
CA GLY A 393 20.92 16.93 -0.02
C GLY A 393 19.42 16.90 -0.29
N VAL A 394 19.00 16.53 -1.50
CA VAL A 394 17.57 16.50 -1.85
C VAL A 394 16.80 15.43 -1.07
N ILE A 395 17.41 14.27 -0.78
CA ILE A 395 16.78 13.24 0.06
C ILE A 395 16.61 13.75 1.49
N MET A 396 17.62 14.40 2.06
CA MET A 396 17.51 14.97 3.40
C MET A 396 16.46 16.08 3.46
N ASP A 397 16.37 16.88 2.41
CA ASP A 397 15.34 17.91 2.29
C ASP A 397 13.93 17.31 2.31
N GLU A 398 13.65 16.32 1.44
CA GLU A 398 12.36 15.61 1.43
C GLU A 398 12.00 14.97 2.78
N ILE A 399 12.99 14.36 3.45
CA ILE A 399 12.80 13.73 4.76
C ILE A 399 12.43 14.78 5.82
N SER A 400 13.04 15.97 5.75
CA SER A 400 12.82 17.06 6.70
C SER A 400 11.55 17.86 6.42
N HIS A 401 11.07 17.83 5.18
CA HIS A 401 9.87 18.53 4.69
C HIS A 401 8.80 17.56 4.14
N PRO A 402 8.29 16.60 4.94
CA PRO A 402 7.29 15.66 4.45
C PRO A 402 5.99 16.39 4.09
N HIS A 403 5.27 15.91 3.07
CA HIS A 403 3.99 16.49 2.60
C HIS A 403 2.97 16.58 3.74
N LEU A 404 3.03 15.62 4.65
CA LEU A 404 2.13 15.45 5.78
C LEU A 404 2.96 15.22 7.05
N ARG A 405 2.66 16.00 8.10
CA ARG A 405 3.33 15.93 9.40
C ARG A 405 2.73 14.79 10.24
N PHE A 406 3.09 13.56 9.90
CA PHE A 406 2.69 12.39 10.68
C PHE A 406 3.45 12.26 12.00
N GLU A 407 2.84 11.61 13.00
CA GLU A 407 3.52 11.23 14.23
C GLU A 407 4.69 10.27 13.93
N LYS A 408 5.75 10.32 14.75
CA LYS A 408 6.93 9.48 14.56
C LYS A 408 6.56 7.99 14.66
N GLY A 409 7.01 7.18 13.71
CA GLY A 409 6.87 5.72 13.73
C GLY A 409 6.95 5.09 12.34
N GLY A 410 7.48 3.86 12.27
CA GLY A 410 7.78 3.18 11.00
C GLY A 410 6.59 2.90 10.07
N ARG A 411 5.34 3.02 10.55
CA ARG A 411 4.13 2.92 9.70
C ARG A 411 4.00 4.10 8.73
N HIS A 412 4.52 5.26 9.11
CA HIS A 412 4.39 6.51 8.38
C HIS A 412 5.64 6.83 7.55
N SER A 413 6.61 5.91 7.47
CA SER A 413 7.95 6.16 6.92
C SER A 413 7.97 6.46 5.43
N THR A 414 6.91 6.07 4.70
CA THR A 414 6.79 6.21 3.25
C THR A 414 5.50 6.91 2.82
N GLU A 415 4.79 7.57 3.74
CA GLU A 415 3.52 8.24 3.41
C GLU A 415 3.70 9.54 2.64
N VAL A 416 2.79 9.79 1.69
CA VAL A 416 2.78 10.99 0.83
C VAL A 416 1.37 11.54 0.67
N ASP A 417 1.22 12.85 0.47
CA ASP A 417 -0.01 13.41 -0.09
C ASP A 417 -0.07 13.04 -1.58
N TYR A 418 -1.19 12.44 -2.01
CA TYR A 418 -1.34 11.95 -3.39
C TYR A 418 -1.21 13.07 -4.43
N HIS A 419 -1.85 14.22 -4.20
CA HIS A 419 -1.90 15.27 -5.21
C HIS A 419 -0.58 16.03 -5.32
N LEU A 420 0.07 16.30 -4.19
CA LEU A 420 1.40 16.93 -4.17
C LEU A 420 2.44 16.01 -4.82
N PHE A 421 2.46 14.73 -4.43
CA PHE A 421 3.41 13.77 -5.00
C PHE A 421 3.18 13.52 -6.49
N ARG A 422 1.90 13.52 -6.94
CA ARG A 422 1.57 13.50 -8.37
C ARG A 422 2.14 14.71 -9.10
N GLN A 423 2.03 15.90 -8.50
CA GLN A 423 2.52 17.13 -9.11
C GLN A 423 4.05 17.12 -9.21
N GLU A 424 4.75 16.69 -8.15
CA GLU A 424 6.21 16.55 -8.16
C GLU A 424 6.70 15.61 -9.25
N LEU A 425 6.15 14.39 -9.32
CA LEU A 425 6.49 13.44 -10.38
C LEU A 425 6.14 13.97 -11.78
N LYS A 426 5.06 14.75 -11.90
CA LYS A 426 4.70 15.42 -13.16
C LYS A 426 5.75 16.44 -13.57
N GLU A 427 6.23 17.25 -12.63
CA GLU A 427 7.24 18.26 -12.89
C GLU A 427 8.56 17.63 -13.33
N GLU A 428 8.95 16.48 -12.76
CA GLU A 428 10.11 15.71 -13.22
C GLU A 428 9.93 15.15 -14.64
N LEU A 429 8.77 14.54 -14.91
CA LEU A 429 8.46 14.01 -16.24
C LEU A 429 8.43 15.11 -17.32
N LEU A 430 7.94 16.30 -16.98
CA LEU A 430 7.97 17.46 -17.87
C LEU A 430 9.40 17.89 -18.21
N GLN A 431 10.35 17.82 -17.27
CA GLN A 431 11.77 18.06 -17.54
C GLN A 431 12.34 17.05 -18.54
N ALA A 432 11.81 15.82 -18.54
CA ALA A 432 12.13 14.77 -19.52
C ALA A 432 11.33 14.90 -20.84
N GLY A 433 10.54 15.95 -21.03
CA GLY A 433 9.72 16.18 -22.23
C GLY A 433 8.40 15.41 -22.26
N ILE A 434 7.93 14.86 -21.13
CA ILE A 434 6.70 14.06 -21.03
C ILE A 434 5.60 14.85 -20.30
N ASP A 435 4.52 15.18 -21.00
CA ASP A 435 3.30 15.74 -20.36
C ASP A 435 2.24 14.65 -20.13
N ILE A 436 2.05 14.29 -18.87
CA ILE A 436 1.03 13.32 -18.42
C ILE A 436 -0.39 13.90 -18.39
N GLY A 437 -0.59 15.18 -18.72
CA GLY A 437 -1.92 15.79 -18.80
C GLY A 437 -2.57 16.07 -17.43
N ARG A 438 -3.91 16.20 -17.42
CA ARG A 438 -4.69 16.57 -16.23
C ARG A 438 -5.00 15.34 -15.36
N ALA A 439 -5.28 15.58 -14.08
CA ALA A 439 -5.70 14.53 -13.16
C ALA A 439 -7.04 13.89 -13.61
N PRO A 440 -7.34 12.65 -13.19
CA PRO A 440 -8.64 12.03 -13.45
C PRO A 440 -9.79 12.87 -12.86
N GLU A 441 -10.67 13.44 -13.71
CA GLU A 441 -11.77 14.31 -13.24
C GLU A 441 -13.07 13.57 -12.92
N GLY A 442 -13.11 12.23 -12.98
CA GLY A 442 -14.34 11.48 -12.73
C GLY A 442 -15.38 11.70 -13.83
N SER A 443 -15.37 10.77 -14.77
CA SER A 443 -16.22 10.66 -15.96
C SER A 443 -15.74 11.41 -17.22
N ARG A 444 -15.64 10.61 -18.29
CA ARG A 444 -15.54 10.92 -19.73
C ARG A 444 -14.17 11.30 -20.31
N TYR A 445 -13.63 10.31 -21.05
CA TYR A 445 -12.66 10.37 -22.16
C TYR A 445 -11.30 11.03 -21.84
N LYS A 446 -10.33 10.19 -21.47
CA LYS A 446 -8.91 10.51 -21.60
C LYS A 446 -8.49 10.21 -23.05
N HIS A 447 -8.44 11.23 -23.89
CA HIS A 447 -7.68 11.16 -25.14
C HIS A 447 -6.27 11.66 -24.84
N PHE A 448 -5.31 10.75 -24.67
CA PHE A 448 -3.90 11.11 -24.72
C PHE A 448 -3.58 11.46 -26.17
N HIS A 449 -3.50 12.75 -26.47
CA HIS A 449 -2.86 13.19 -27.69
C HIS A 449 -1.36 12.95 -27.54
N GLN A 450 -0.81 12.02 -28.32
CA GLN A 450 0.61 12.11 -28.67
C GLN A 450 0.81 13.48 -29.32
N ALA A 451 1.63 14.33 -28.69
CA ALA A 451 2.14 15.51 -29.37
C ALA A 451 2.89 15.01 -30.61
N ALA A 452 2.36 15.34 -31.79
CA ALA A 452 3.01 15.03 -33.04
C ALA A 452 4.16 16.01 -33.28
N VAL A 453 5.25 15.42 -33.79
CA VAL A 453 6.51 15.97 -34.32
C VAL A 453 7.64 16.14 -33.31
#